data_AF-A0A2D6P954-F1
#
_entry.id   AF-A0A2D6P954-F1
#
_cell.length_a   1.000
_cell.length_b   1.000
_cell.length_c   1.000
_cell.angle_alpha   90.00
_cell.angle_beta   90.00
_cell.angle_gamma   90.00
#
_symmetry.space_group_name_H-M   'P 1'
#
loop_
_entity.id
_entity.type
_entity.pdbx_description
1 polymer ?
#
loop_
_entity_poly.entity_id
_entity_poly.type
_entity_poly.pdbx_seq_one_letter_code
_entity_poly.pdbx_strand_id
1 'polypeptide(L)'
;MRFDELNESNYIMFAIKHYENPQAVTQEDFYDDMKRFKWIKRLLNKYKNTGEMNVPLLLNHFIILYNIFGDATTPLLFYRIDEELWCILKTFIVYLGRLPEYPISQLHDIPVDEKCLDILESL
;
A
#
# COMPACT_ATOMS: atom_id res chain seq x y z
N MET A 1 6.33 -2.82 14.26
CA MET A 1 5.34 -1.74 14.02
C MET A 1 4.05 -2.12 14.73
N ARG A 2 3.46 -1.26 15.56
CA ARG A 2 2.16 -1.50 16.20
C ARG A 2 1.06 -0.88 15.32
N PHE A 3 0.20 -1.69 14.71
CA PHE A 3 -0.83 -1.23 13.77
C PHE A 3 -2.04 -0.60 14.47
N ASP A 4 -2.21 -0.85 15.77
CA ASP A 4 -3.29 -0.33 16.60
C ASP A 4 -3.20 1.20 16.86
N GLU A 5 -2.13 1.84 16.40
CA GLU A 5 -1.89 3.27 16.62
C GLU A 5 -2.59 4.16 15.59
N LEU A 6 -3.08 3.65 14.45
CA LEU A 6 -3.75 4.46 13.44
C LEU A 6 -5.28 4.42 13.58
N ASN A 7 -5.91 5.60 13.57
CA ASN A 7 -7.35 5.81 13.60
C ASN A 7 -7.73 7.03 12.75
N GLU A 8 -9.03 7.30 12.59
CA GLU A 8 -9.51 8.37 11.69
C GLU A 8 -8.96 9.76 12.06
N SER A 9 -8.65 10.00 13.34
CA SER A 9 -8.18 11.30 13.82
C SER A 9 -6.67 11.50 13.68
N ASN A 10 -5.87 10.43 13.61
CA ASN A 10 -4.41 10.53 13.53
C ASN A 10 -3.80 10.04 12.22
N TYR A 11 -4.53 9.29 11.40
CA TYR A 11 -4.01 8.76 10.14
C TYR A 11 -3.57 9.88 9.18
N ILE A 12 -4.36 10.95 9.08
CA ILE A 12 -4.02 12.10 8.24
C ILE A 12 -2.78 12.81 8.78
N MET A 13 -2.69 13.00 10.11
CA MET A 13 -1.53 13.63 10.74
C MET A 13 -0.25 12.79 10.53
N PHE A 14 -0.36 11.46 10.64
CA PHE A 14 0.73 10.54 10.36
C PHE A 14 1.16 10.62 8.88
N ALA A 15 0.21 10.62 7.95
CA ALA A 15 0.48 10.78 6.52
C ALA A 15 1.20 12.11 6.23
N ILE A 16 0.72 13.24 6.79
CA ILE A 16 1.33 14.56 6.61
C ILE A 16 2.76 14.58 7.15
N LYS A 17 3.00 14.01 8.34
CA LYS A 17 4.33 13.99 8.97
C LYS A 17 5.38 13.27 8.11
N HIS A 18 4.95 12.26 7.36
CA HIS A 18 5.82 11.44 6.52
C HIS A 18 5.74 11.79 5.03
N TYR A 19 5.00 12.85 4.67
CA TYR A 19 4.84 13.27 3.28
C TYR A 19 6.03 14.11 2.81
N GLU A 20 6.82 13.53 1.91
CA GLU A 20 7.97 14.16 1.26
C GLU A 20 7.78 14.08 -0.26
N ASN A 21 7.04 15.04 -0.81
CA ASN A 21 6.93 15.20 -2.26
C ASN A 21 7.51 16.56 -2.70
N PRO A 22 8.71 16.59 -3.31
CA PRO A 22 9.32 17.83 -3.80
C PRO A 22 8.51 18.57 -4.86
N GLN A 23 7.57 17.88 -5.53
CA GLN A 23 6.72 18.45 -6.56
C GLN A 23 5.38 18.98 -6.02
N ALA A 24 5.02 18.63 -4.78
CA ALA A 24 3.81 19.10 -4.14
C ALA A 24 4.05 20.46 -3.48
N VAL A 25 3.22 21.44 -3.82
CA VAL A 25 3.35 22.81 -3.33
C VAL A 25 2.17 23.18 -2.43
N THR A 26 1.06 22.44 -2.56
CA THR A 26 -0.20 22.76 -1.90
C THR A 26 -0.77 21.58 -1.11
N GLN A 27 -1.73 21.88 -0.23
CA GLN A 27 -2.51 20.87 0.47
C GLN A 27 -3.37 20.02 -0.49
N GLU A 28 -3.78 20.58 -1.62
CA GLU A 28 -4.56 19.86 -2.63
C GLU A 28 -3.73 18.74 -3.27
N ASP A 29 -2.45 19.00 -3.57
CA ASP A 29 -1.52 18.00 -4.10
C ASP A 29 -1.39 16.79 -3.17
N PHE A 30 -1.30 17.05 -1.85
CA PHE A 30 -1.30 16.00 -0.84
C PHE A 30 -2.58 15.14 -0.91
N TYR A 31 -3.76 15.77 -0.96
CA TYR A 31 -5.01 15.02 -1.05
C TYR A 31 -5.15 14.26 -2.36
N ASP A 32 -4.58 14.76 -3.45
CA ASP A 32 -4.53 14.06 -4.73
C ASP A 32 -3.67 12.80 -4.67
N ASP A 33 -2.51 12.86 -4.02
CA ASP A 33 -1.71 11.66 -3.76
C ASP A 33 -2.44 10.68 -2.83
N MET A 34 -3.18 11.19 -1.84
CA MET A 34 -4.00 10.36 -0.96
C MET A 34 -5.15 9.64 -1.70
N LYS A 35 -5.59 10.13 -2.86
CA LYS A 35 -6.57 9.40 -3.70
C LYS A 35 -5.98 8.08 -4.23
N ARG A 36 -4.66 7.93 -4.33
CA ARG A 36 -4.00 6.70 -4.81
C ARG A 36 -4.34 5.49 -3.93
N PHE A 37 -4.46 5.65 -2.62
CA PHE A 37 -4.91 4.57 -1.71
C PHE A 37 -6.29 4.04 -2.11
N LYS A 38 -7.22 4.94 -2.46
CA LYS A 38 -8.56 4.57 -2.94
C LYS A 38 -8.51 3.84 -4.29
N TRP A 39 -7.62 4.25 -5.18
CA TRP A 39 -7.42 3.59 -6.48
C TRP A 39 -6.82 2.19 -6.33
N ILE A 40 -5.80 2.02 -5.48
CA ILE A 40 -5.24 0.71 -5.15
C ILE A 40 -6.34 -0.20 -4.61
N LYS A 41 -7.11 0.26 -3.61
CA LYS A 41 -8.24 -0.50 -3.06
C LYS A 41 -9.23 -0.94 -4.15
N ARG A 42 -9.54 -0.08 -5.11
CA ARG A 42 -10.42 -0.42 -6.25
C ARG A 42 -9.81 -1.49 -7.16
N LEU A 43 -8.53 -1.37 -7.49
CA LEU A 43 -7.83 -2.32 -8.36
C LEU A 43 -7.68 -3.69 -7.70
N LEU A 44 -7.35 -3.73 -6.41
CA LEU A 44 -7.30 -4.97 -5.63
C LEU A 44 -8.67 -5.65 -5.55
N ASN A 45 -9.74 -4.88 -5.30
CA ASN A 45 -11.10 -5.40 -5.34
C ASN A 45 -11.48 -5.96 -6.73
N LYS A 46 -11.07 -5.28 -7.81
CA LYS A 46 -11.30 -5.79 -9.17
C LYS A 46 -10.63 -7.16 -9.34
N TYR A 47 -9.36 -7.28 -8.97
CA TYR A 47 -8.64 -8.55 -9.05
C TYR A 47 -9.31 -9.65 -8.22
N LYS A 48 -9.71 -9.35 -6.98
CA LYS A 48 -10.43 -10.32 -6.13
C LYS A 48 -11.71 -10.83 -6.78
N ASN A 49 -12.45 -9.97 -7.49
CA ASN A 49 -13.74 -10.31 -8.08
C ASN A 49 -13.63 -10.96 -9.47
N THR A 50 -12.70 -10.52 -10.32
CA THR A 50 -12.61 -10.96 -11.72
C THR A 50 -11.42 -11.85 -12.01
N GLY A 51 -10.42 -11.92 -11.12
CA GLY A 51 -9.15 -12.60 -11.34
C GLY A 51 -8.19 -11.84 -12.28
N GLU A 52 -8.61 -10.69 -12.83
CA GLU A 52 -7.79 -9.89 -13.74
C GLU A 52 -7.10 -8.75 -13.01
N MET A 53 -5.79 -8.61 -13.24
CA MET A 53 -4.97 -7.59 -12.60
C MET A 53 -4.26 -6.72 -13.64
N ASN A 54 -4.33 -5.39 -13.48
CA ASN A 54 -3.46 -4.47 -14.22
C ASN A 54 -2.22 -4.18 -13.36
N VAL A 55 -1.23 -5.05 -13.48
CA VAL A 55 -0.02 -5.02 -12.66
C VAL A 55 0.80 -3.74 -12.85
N PRO A 56 1.07 -3.27 -14.09
CA PRO A 56 1.83 -2.03 -14.28
C PRO A 56 1.20 -0.82 -13.60
N LEU A 57 -0.14 -0.72 -13.65
CA LEU A 57 -0.86 0.37 -13.00
C LEU A 57 -0.78 0.29 -11.48
N LEU A 58 -0.96 -0.91 -10.90
CA LEU A 58 -0.82 -1.14 -9.46
C LEU A 58 0.60 -0.83 -8.98
N LEU A 59 1.61 -1.39 -9.63
CA LEU A 59 3.02 -1.14 -9.30
C LEU A 59 3.35 0.35 -9.35
N ASN A 60 2.90 1.06 -10.38
CA ASN A 60 3.10 2.50 -10.47
C ASN A 60 2.49 3.25 -9.28
N HIS A 61 1.27 2.88 -8.86
CA HIS A 61 0.67 3.48 -7.67
C HIS A 61 1.46 3.19 -6.39
N PHE A 62 1.93 1.95 -6.20
CA PHE A 62 2.76 1.60 -5.05
C PHE A 62 4.09 2.36 -5.05
N ILE A 63 4.81 2.36 -6.17
CA ILE A 63 6.11 3.04 -6.29
C ILE A 63 5.98 4.53 -5.96
N ILE A 64 4.95 5.20 -6.51
CA ILE A 64 4.72 6.62 -6.22
C ILE A 64 4.45 6.83 -4.73
N LEU A 65 3.63 6.00 -4.10
CA LEU A 65 3.37 6.10 -2.66
C LEU A 65 4.65 5.90 -1.83
N TYR A 66 5.46 4.89 -2.15
CA TYR A 66 6.74 4.66 -1.46
C TYR A 66 7.74 5.78 -1.69
N ASN A 67 7.71 6.45 -2.84
CA ASN A 67 8.59 7.58 -3.10
C ASN A 67 8.20 8.83 -2.30
N ILE A 68 6.90 9.04 -2.03
CA ILE A 68 6.42 10.25 -1.34
C ILE A 68 6.18 10.06 0.16
N PHE A 69 5.88 8.84 0.62
CA PHE A 69 5.66 8.54 2.04
C PHE A 69 6.75 7.66 2.65
N GLY A 70 7.69 7.16 1.84
CA GLY A 70 8.72 6.23 2.31
C GLY A 70 8.13 4.99 2.96
N ASP A 71 8.77 4.55 4.04
CA ASP A 71 8.36 3.38 4.82
C ASP A 71 7.01 3.56 5.53
N ALA A 72 6.51 4.79 5.66
CA ALA A 72 5.18 5.05 6.18
C ALA A 72 4.07 4.60 5.21
N THR A 73 4.40 4.31 3.95
CA THR A 73 3.44 3.76 2.97
C THR A 73 2.82 2.45 3.45
N THR A 74 3.63 1.54 3.99
CA THR A 74 3.16 0.22 4.44
C THR A 74 2.04 0.32 5.49
N PRO A 75 2.23 0.97 6.66
CA PRO A 75 1.15 1.09 7.64
C PRO A 75 -0.05 1.89 7.09
N LEU A 76 0.19 2.92 6.26
CA LEU A 76 -0.90 3.68 5.64
C LEU A 76 -1.78 2.80 4.74
N LEU A 77 -1.17 1.92 3.96
CA LEU A 77 -1.87 0.96 3.10
C LEU A 77 -2.68 -0.03 3.93
N PHE A 78 -2.07 -0.68 4.92
CA PHE A 78 -2.74 -1.67 5.77
C PHE A 78 -3.89 -1.05 6.58
N TYR A 79 -3.79 0.21 6.99
CA TYR A 79 -4.89 0.91 7.63
C TYR A 79 -6.04 1.26 6.68
N ARG A 80 -5.75 1.61 5.42
CA ARG A 80 -6.77 2.06 4.44
C ARG A 80 -7.43 0.95 3.64
N ILE A 81 -6.77 -0.20 3.53
CA ILE A 81 -7.21 -1.34 2.75
C ILE A 81 -7.85 -2.35 3.71
N ASP A 82 -8.98 -2.93 3.29
CA ASP A 82 -9.72 -3.90 4.11
C ASP A 82 -8.90 -5.19 4.29
N GLU A 83 -9.05 -5.84 5.44
CA GLU A 83 -8.32 -7.07 5.81
C GLU A 83 -8.42 -8.17 4.76
N GLU A 84 -9.57 -8.28 4.09
CA GLU A 84 -9.79 -9.29 3.05
C GLU A 84 -8.89 -9.14 1.82
N LEU A 85 -8.26 -7.97 1.64
CA LEU A 85 -7.34 -7.67 0.55
C LEU A 85 -5.87 -7.66 1.00
N TRP A 86 -5.62 -7.89 2.30
CA TRP A 86 -4.27 -7.83 2.85
C TRP A 86 -3.33 -8.88 2.28
N CYS A 87 -3.83 -10.08 1.93
CA CYS A 87 -3.01 -11.12 1.31
C CYS A 87 -2.42 -10.64 -0.03
N ILE A 88 -3.27 -10.06 -0.90
CA ILE A 88 -2.86 -9.52 -2.20
C ILE A 88 -1.92 -8.33 -1.99
N LEU A 89 -2.30 -7.41 -1.09
CA LEU A 89 -1.49 -6.24 -0.76
C LEU A 89 -0.08 -6.63 -0.27
N LYS A 90 0.01 -7.62 0.63
CA LYS A 90 1.29 -8.12 1.15
C LYS A 90 2.15 -8.66 0.01
N THR A 91 1.59 -9.40 -0.93
CA THR A 91 2.35 -9.91 -2.09
C THR A 91 3.06 -8.79 -2.82
N PHE A 92 2.39 -7.66 -3.09
CA PHE A 92 3.03 -6.50 -3.72
C PHE A 92 4.15 -5.90 -2.87
N ILE A 93 3.95 -5.80 -1.55
CA ILE A 93 4.94 -5.21 -0.64
C ILE A 93 6.19 -6.09 -0.53
N VAL A 94 5.99 -7.42 -0.50
CA VAL A 94 7.08 -8.41 -0.53
C VAL A 94 7.82 -8.33 -1.86
N TYR A 95 7.10 -8.31 -2.98
CA TYR A 95 7.69 -8.20 -4.32
C TYR A 95 8.54 -6.92 -4.48
N LEU A 96 8.08 -5.79 -3.91
CA LEU A 96 8.83 -4.53 -3.92
C LEU A 96 10.02 -4.50 -2.93
N GLY A 97 10.24 -5.55 -2.15
CA GLY A 97 11.28 -5.60 -1.11
C GLY A 97 11.06 -4.59 0.01
N ARG A 98 9.80 -4.20 0.27
CA ARG A 98 9.43 -3.18 1.27
C ARG A 98 8.92 -3.76 2.58
N LEU A 99 8.81 -5.07 2.71
CA LEU A 99 8.49 -5.72 3.97
C LEU A 99 9.77 -5.88 4.80
N PRO A 100 9.91 -5.20 5.96
CA PRO A 100 11.09 -5.37 6.80
C PRO A 100 11.09 -6.76 7.42
N GLU A 101 12.24 -7.45 7.41
CA GLU A 101 12.40 -8.77 8.05
C GLU A 101 12.20 -8.71 9.57
N TYR A 102 12.51 -7.57 10.19
CA TYR A 102 12.38 -7.33 11.62
C TYR A 102 11.95 -5.89 11.93
N PRO A 103 11.18 -5.68 13.03
CA PRO A 103 10.65 -6.70 13.95
C PRO A 103 9.47 -7.45 13.31
N ILE A 104 9.39 -8.75 13.60
CA ILE A 104 8.25 -9.59 13.22
C ILE A 104 6.97 -8.95 13.78
N SER A 105 5.98 -8.83 12.92
CA SER A 105 4.68 -8.21 13.21
C SER A 105 3.58 -9.02 12.54
N GLN A 106 2.31 -8.71 12.84
CA GLN A 106 1.15 -9.39 12.27
C GLN A 106 1.17 -9.46 10.73
N LEU A 107 1.85 -8.52 10.06
CA LEU A 107 2.04 -8.57 8.60
C LEU A 107 2.78 -9.82 8.13
N HIS A 108 3.66 -10.39 8.96
CA HIS A 108 4.42 -11.59 8.63
C HIS A 108 3.52 -12.83 8.61
N ASP A 109 2.47 -12.84 9.43
CA ASP A 109 1.53 -13.97 9.54
C ASP A 109 0.50 -13.99 8.40
N ILE A 110 0.27 -12.86 7.74
CA ILE A 110 -0.65 -12.77 6.59
C ILE A 110 -0.10 -13.62 5.43
N PRO A 111 -0.86 -14.55 4.84
CA PRO A 111 -0.36 -15.35 3.72
C PRO A 111 -0.17 -14.47 2.48
N VAL A 112 0.81 -14.81 1.65
CA VAL A 112 0.96 -14.22 0.31
C VAL A 112 0.02 -14.91 -0.67
N ASP A 113 -0.56 -14.14 -1.58
CA ASP A 113 -1.30 -14.67 -2.72
C ASP A 113 -0.29 -15.20 -3.77
N GLU A 114 -0.18 -16.53 -3.86
CA GLU A 114 0.73 -17.22 -4.78
C GLU A 114 0.44 -16.89 -6.24
N LYS A 115 -0.83 -16.83 -6.65
CA LYS A 115 -1.20 -16.51 -8.03
C LYS A 115 -0.77 -15.10 -8.39
N CYS A 116 -0.99 -14.15 -7.48
CA CYS A 116 -0.52 -12.78 -7.66
C CYS A 116 1.01 -12.71 -7.75
N LEU A 117 1.72 -13.51 -6.96
CA LEU A 117 3.18 -13.56 -6.97
C LEU A 117 3.71 -14.10 -8.30
N ASP A 118 3.14 -15.20 -8.80
CA ASP A 118 3.50 -15.78 -10.10
C ASP A 118 3.30 -14.77 -11.24
N ILE A 119 2.21 -13.99 -11.20
CA ILE A 119 1.95 -12.93 -12.18
C ILE A 119 2.99 -11.80 -12.07
N LEU A 120 3.44 -11.47 -10.86
CA LEU A 120 4.45 -10.44 -10.62
C LEU A 120 5.85 -10.88 -11.07
N GLU A 121 6.23 -12.13 -10.83
CA GLU A 121 7.52 -12.70 -11.21
C GLU A 121 7.64 -13.03 -12.71
N SER A 122 6.51 -13.11 -13.43
CA SER A 122 6.47 -13.35 -14.87
C SER A 122 6.52 -12.09 -15.74
N LEU A 123 6.62 -10.90 -15.13
CA LEU A 123 6.81 -9.61 -15.81
C LEU A 123 8.25 -9.40 -16.29
#